data_AF-A0A0F9GUV9-F1
#
_entry.id   AF-A0A0F9GUV9-F1
#
_cell.length_a   1.000
_cell.length_b   1.000
_cell.length_c   1.000
_cell.angle_alpha   90.00
_cell.angle_beta   90.00
_cell.angle_gamma   90.00
#
_symmetry.space_group_name_H-M   'P 1'
#
loop_
_entity.id
_entity.type
_entity.pdbx_description
1 polymer ?
#
loop_
_entity_poly.entity_id
_entity_poly.type
_entity_poly.pdbx_seq_one_letter_code
_entity_poly.pdbx_strand_id
1 'polypeptide(L)'
;MKIATVDIETDDLLPEVTKVWCAVVKDMSDGKITRFTPGNINSLGSFLNTFGTLRGHNIISFDLAVLKKLWGYEYHGEIEDTLLMSRLQRPDRRTPSHCKGSGPHSVKAWGTRLGHKKIDHEEWATYSPEMLHRCEEDVEIQCKIYDALIEEGSGEGWEKAHKLNNKLFTLLQKQAEYGFLVDRSLMDSSIKQLTNWIKRIDHACLPHLPIIRQIEETKKGEEYSYVKKPFLKSGELSNISKKWLREAGLQEVIVGPFSRVSFRRVNLDSNLETKNFFLSLGWKPEQWNTNNAGQRTSPKLSKDDEFQGIKGGLGKLVVKRFQCKQRASVIHGWKGSIRSDGRIPAIVSGLAATGRARHKGIVNVPGEGAFYGKIMRRMFIAKPGWVLVGTDSVGNQVRQLAARMGDPEFSSAVLDPSKDVHTETQNRCGLSSRHIAKTFFYGLIFGSGNEKAGRIVGGSAEDGRRLKENVFRGIPALRECIERLTNDWRKSARKWYNKKYRRMEWKDGYIRGLMAGHFG
;
A
#
# COMPACT_ATOMS: atom_id res chain seq x y z
N MET A 1 -26.48 28.94 -1.96
CA MET A 1 -25.66 28.56 -0.79
C MET A 1 -24.26 29.14 -1.01
N LYS A 2 -23.67 29.85 -0.04
CA LYS A 2 -22.31 30.41 -0.21
C LYS A 2 -21.27 29.31 -0.14
N ILE A 3 -20.27 29.38 -1.02
CA ILE A 3 -19.17 28.40 -1.13
C ILE A 3 -17.86 29.15 -0.88
N ALA A 4 -16.96 28.57 -0.09
CA ALA A 4 -15.61 29.06 0.07
C ALA A 4 -14.57 28.00 -0.24
N THR A 5 -13.44 28.41 -0.82
CA THR A 5 -12.21 27.61 -0.86
C THR A 5 -11.33 28.02 0.31
N VAL A 6 -10.84 27.07 1.10
CA VAL A 6 -10.03 27.30 2.31
C VAL A 6 -8.78 26.42 2.32
N ASP A 7 -7.71 26.98 2.86
CA ASP A 7 -6.45 26.30 3.19
C ASP A 7 -5.88 26.86 4.50
N ILE A 8 -5.16 26.04 5.26
CA ILE A 8 -4.47 26.45 6.49
C ILE A 8 -2.99 26.05 6.47
N GLU A 9 -2.15 26.81 7.16
CA GLU A 9 -0.74 26.47 7.39
C GLU A 9 -0.50 26.27 8.88
N THR A 10 0.29 25.25 9.21
CA THR A 10 0.49 24.77 10.59
C THR A 10 1.97 24.55 10.90
N ASP A 11 2.30 24.38 12.18
CA ASP A 11 3.66 24.12 12.65
C ASP A 11 4.14 22.67 12.40
N ASP A 12 3.21 21.72 12.32
CA ASP A 12 3.50 20.31 12.02
C ASP A 12 2.29 19.61 11.39
N LEU A 13 2.45 18.33 11.07
CA LEU A 13 1.41 17.42 10.63
C LEU A 13 0.42 17.09 11.76
N LEU A 14 -0.77 16.64 11.37
CA LEU A 14 -1.90 16.39 12.28
C LEU A 14 -1.56 15.68 13.63
N PRO A 15 -0.69 14.66 13.70
CA PRO A 15 -0.34 14.04 14.99
C PRO A 15 0.36 15.00 15.96
N GLU A 16 1.30 15.81 15.48
CA GLU A 16 2.19 16.64 16.30
C GLU A 16 1.82 18.12 16.28
N VAL A 17 0.90 18.54 15.39
CA VAL A 17 0.48 19.93 15.25
C VAL A 17 0.06 20.53 16.59
N THR A 18 0.54 21.74 16.87
CA THR A 18 0.18 22.51 18.06
C THR A 18 -0.41 23.88 17.72
N LYS A 19 -0.21 24.37 16.48
CA LYS A 19 -0.63 25.71 16.08
C LYS A 19 -1.04 25.79 14.61
N VAL A 20 -2.06 26.61 14.35
CA VAL A 20 -2.37 27.14 13.02
C VAL A 20 -1.73 28.51 12.91
N TRP A 21 -0.82 28.70 11.96
CA TRP A 21 -0.11 29.97 11.76
C TRP A 21 -0.96 30.97 10.99
N CYS A 22 -1.55 30.52 9.90
CA CYS A 22 -2.42 31.33 9.06
C CYS A 22 -3.45 30.48 8.34
N ALA A 23 -4.46 31.14 7.78
CA ALA A 23 -5.44 30.53 6.91
C ALA A 23 -5.88 31.53 5.85
N VAL A 24 -6.26 31.03 4.68
CA VAL A 24 -6.83 31.84 3.60
C VAL A 24 -8.17 31.27 3.19
N VAL A 25 -9.16 32.15 3.05
CA VAL A 25 -10.52 31.78 2.65
C VAL A 25 -10.95 32.67 1.49
N LYS A 26 -11.29 32.06 0.36
CA LYS A 26 -11.82 32.75 -0.83
C LYS A 26 -13.31 32.48 -0.98
N ASP A 27 -14.14 33.52 -0.90
CA ASP A 27 -15.57 33.44 -1.19
C ASP A 27 -15.75 33.29 -2.71
N MET A 28 -16.41 32.21 -3.14
CA MET A 28 -16.57 31.89 -4.55
C MET A 28 -17.71 32.67 -5.22
N SER A 29 -18.49 33.46 -4.46
CA SER A 29 -19.57 34.28 -5.02
C SER A 29 -19.07 35.61 -5.59
N ASP A 30 -18.05 36.21 -4.97
CA ASP A 30 -17.49 37.51 -5.37
C ASP A 30 -15.97 37.47 -5.57
N GLY A 31 -15.32 36.34 -5.30
CA GLY A 31 -13.87 36.16 -5.41
C GLY A 31 -13.08 36.78 -4.26
N LYS A 32 -13.75 37.30 -3.22
CA LYS A 32 -13.10 38.00 -2.10
C LYS A 32 -12.22 37.05 -1.28
N ILE A 33 -10.96 37.45 -1.09
CA ILE A 33 -9.98 36.72 -0.27
C ILE A 33 -9.93 37.34 1.13
N THR A 34 -10.16 36.51 2.15
CA THR A 34 -10.01 36.85 3.57
C THR A 34 -8.82 36.10 4.13
N ARG A 35 -7.89 36.84 4.75
CA ARG A 35 -6.63 36.31 5.29
C ARG A 35 -6.66 36.32 6.81
N PHE A 36 -6.22 35.22 7.39
CA PHE A 36 -6.10 35.05 8.83
C PHE A 36 -4.63 34.90 9.20
N THR A 37 -4.16 35.70 10.13
CA THR A 37 -2.81 35.69 10.70
C THR A 37 -2.93 35.39 12.20
N PRO A 38 -1.82 35.21 12.94
CA PRO A 38 -1.89 34.92 14.38
C PRO A 38 -2.73 35.92 15.19
N GLY A 39 -2.88 37.17 14.72
CA GLY A 39 -3.67 38.20 15.39
C GLY A 39 -5.19 38.03 15.30
N ASN A 40 -5.70 37.33 14.29
CA ASN A 40 -7.16 37.15 14.09
C ASN A 40 -7.57 35.69 13.84
N ILE A 41 -6.63 34.73 13.88
CA ILE A 41 -6.86 33.32 13.55
C ILE A 41 -8.00 32.67 14.35
N ASN A 42 -8.22 33.10 15.59
CA ASN A 42 -9.29 32.59 16.46
C ASN A 42 -10.71 32.84 15.91
N SER A 43 -10.87 33.80 15.00
CA SER A 43 -12.16 34.09 14.34
C SER A 43 -12.45 33.23 13.11
N LEU A 44 -11.49 32.40 12.67
CA LEU A 44 -11.61 31.58 11.46
C LEU A 44 -12.85 30.67 11.51
N GLY A 45 -13.06 29.93 12.61
CA GLY A 45 -14.19 29.00 12.72
C GLY A 45 -15.55 29.68 12.55
N SER A 46 -15.75 30.83 13.21
CA SER A 46 -16.97 31.64 13.06
C SER A 46 -17.16 32.15 11.64
N PHE A 47 -16.07 32.52 10.96
CA PHE A 47 -16.12 32.95 9.57
C PHE A 47 -16.48 31.80 8.63
N LEU A 48 -15.89 30.61 8.81
CA LEU A 48 -16.20 29.41 8.03
C LEU A 48 -17.68 29.00 8.14
N ASN A 49 -18.31 29.19 9.30
CA ASN A 49 -19.74 28.92 9.49
C ASN A 49 -20.67 29.81 8.66
N THR A 50 -20.18 30.90 8.08
CA THR A 50 -20.97 31.75 7.16
C THR A 50 -21.15 31.11 5.77
N PHE A 51 -20.40 30.04 5.48
CA PHE A 51 -20.46 29.30 4.22
C PHE A 51 -21.22 27.98 4.40
N GLY A 52 -22.12 27.68 3.46
CA GLY A 52 -22.83 26.40 3.45
C GLY A 52 -22.03 25.27 2.80
N THR A 53 -20.97 25.61 2.05
CA THR A 53 -20.02 24.63 1.51
C THR A 53 -18.59 25.10 1.67
N LEU A 54 -17.73 24.23 2.19
CA LEU A 54 -16.28 24.44 2.22
C LEU A 54 -15.58 23.51 1.24
N ARG A 55 -14.67 24.09 0.47
CA ARG A 55 -13.83 23.41 -0.51
C ARG A 55 -12.38 23.50 -0.07
N GLY A 56 -11.63 22.43 -0.26
CA GLY A 56 -10.19 22.47 -0.08
C GLY A 56 -9.51 21.24 -0.65
N HIS A 57 -8.22 21.08 -0.38
CA HIS A 57 -7.42 19.97 -0.87
C HIS A 57 -6.86 19.19 0.31
N ASN A 58 -7.40 17.98 0.55
CA ASN A 58 -7.18 17.23 1.79
C ASN A 58 -7.85 17.86 3.04
N ILE A 59 -8.83 18.75 2.83
CA ILE A 59 -9.56 19.51 3.86
C ILE A 59 -10.16 18.61 4.94
N ILE A 60 -10.62 17.40 4.60
CA ILE A 60 -11.23 16.47 5.56
C ILE A 60 -10.17 15.86 6.48
N SER A 61 -9.07 15.38 5.90
CA SER A 61 -8.06 14.60 6.65
C SER A 61 -6.96 15.46 7.26
N PHE A 62 -6.93 16.76 6.96
CA PHE A 62 -5.97 17.69 7.50
C PHE A 62 -6.66 18.90 8.10
N ASP A 63 -7.07 19.90 7.31
CA ASP A 63 -7.51 21.21 7.79
C ASP A 63 -8.58 21.11 8.88
N LEU A 64 -9.73 20.49 8.59
CA LEU A 64 -10.82 20.34 9.56
C LEU A 64 -10.44 19.43 10.74
N ALA A 65 -9.57 18.45 10.52
CA ALA A 65 -9.06 17.60 11.59
C ALA A 65 -8.12 18.37 12.54
N VAL A 66 -7.32 19.30 12.01
CA VAL A 66 -6.47 20.22 12.80
C VAL A 66 -7.35 21.18 13.59
N LEU A 67 -8.32 21.82 12.94
CA LEU A 67 -9.22 22.77 13.61
C LEU A 67 -10.01 22.08 14.74
N LYS A 68 -10.45 20.84 14.53
CA LYS A 68 -11.08 20.03 15.56
C LYS A 68 -10.11 19.69 16.69
N LYS A 69 -8.88 19.27 16.37
CA LYS A 69 -7.86 18.89 17.37
C LYS A 69 -7.48 20.07 18.27
N LEU A 70 -7.23 21.24 17.68
CA LEU A 70 -6.70 22.39 18.40
C LEU A 70 -7.81 23.24 19.04
N TRP A 71 -8.97 23.37 18.39
CA TRP A 71 -10.01 24.33 18.80
C TRP A 71 -11.37 23.67 19.07
N GLY A 72 -11.50 22.34 18.93
CA GLY A 72 -12.79 21.67 19.07
C GLY A 72 -13.82 22.06 18.00
N TYR A 73 -13.40 22.72 16.93
CA TYR A 73 -14.28 23.20 15.87
C TYR A 73 -14.75 22.04 14.98
N GLU A 74 -16.07 21.91 14.82
CA GLU A 74 -16.68 20.99 13.87
C GLU A 74 -17.51 21.77 12.84
N TYR A 75 -17.21 21.55 11.56
CA TYR A 75 -18.01 22.09 10.48
C TYR A 75 -19.15 21.13 10.13
N HIS A 76 -20.36 21.68 9.93
CA HIS A 76 -21.58 20.90 9.69
C HIS A 76 -22.21 21.10 8.30
N GLY A 77 -21.61 21.94 7.45
CA GLY A 77 -22.05 22.12 6.06
C GLY A 77 -21.48 21.09 5.10
N GLU A 78 -21.68 21.33 3.80
CA GLU A 78 -21.18 20.46 2.75
C GLU A 78 -19.66 20.63 2.55
N ILE A 79 -18.95 19.54 2.27
CA ILE A 79 -17.50 19.57 2.08
C ILE A 79 -17.15 19.06 0.69
N GLU A 80 -16.29 19.78 -0.02
CA GLU A 80 -15.73 19.42 -1.32
C GLU A 80 -14.21 19.24 -1.21
N ASP A 81 -13.75 18.00 -1.09
CA ASP A 81 -12.31 17.69 -1.03
C ASP A 81 -11.76 17.34 -2.44
N THR A 82 -11.00 18.28 -3.01
CA THR A 82 -10.44 18.14 -4.36
C THR A 82 -9.40 17.02 -4.47
N LEU A 83 -8.74 16.64 -3.37
CA LEU A 83 -7.83 15.49 -3.36
C LEU A 83 -8.62 14.19 -3.54
N LEU A 84 -9.77 14.08 -2.86
CA LEU A 84 -10.66 12.93 -2.97
C LEU A 84 -11.30 12.84 -4.36
N MET A 85 -11.79 13.97 -4.89
CA MET A 85 -12.30 14.05 -6.27
C MET A 85 -11.25 13.59 -7.27
N SER A 86 -10.03 14.13 -7.19
CA SER A 86 -8.93 13.79 -8.08
C SER A 86 -8.55 12.30 -8.04
N ARG A 87 -8.51 11.71 -6.85
CA ARG A 87 -8.21 10.27 -6.66
C ARG A 87 -9.33 9.36 -7.15
N LEU A 88 -10.58 9.79 -6.99
CA LEU A 88 -11.74 9.00 -7.39
C LEU A 88 -11.90 8.98 -8.91
N GLN A 89 -11.83 10.15 -9.56
CA GLN A 89 -12.02 10.26 -11.00
C GLN A 89 -10.93 9.53 -11.79
N ARG A 90 -9.66 9.69 -11.40
CA ARG A 90 -8.50 9.15 -12.14
C ARG A 90 -7.38 8.67 -11.19
N PRO A 91 -7.51 7.50 -10.54
CA PRO A 91 -6.57 7.02 -9.51
C PRO A 91 -5.14 6.80 -10.01
N ASP A 92 -4.96 6.53 -11.30
CA ASP A 92 -3.65 6.26 -11.94
C ASP A 92 -3.04 7.51 -12.60
N ARG A 93 -3.45 8.71 -12.15
CA ARG A 93 -2.91 9.98 -12.67
C ARG A 93 -1.38 10.00 -12.57
N ARG A 94 -0.72 10.44 -13.64
CA ARG A 94 0.75 10.49 -13.71
C ARG A 94 1.28 11.78 -13.09
N THR A 95 2.36 11.68 -12.31
CA THR A 95 3.10 12.85 -11.82
C THR A 95 3.80 13.57 -12.98
N PRO A 96 3.71 14.91 -13.10
CA PRO A 96 4.45 15.67 -14.10
C PRO A 96 5.98 15.46 -13.96
N SER A 97 6.71 15.54 -15.06
CA SER A 97 8.16 15.31 -15.14
C SER A 97 8.98 16.15 -14.13
N HIS A 98 8.56 17.40 -13.92
CA HIS A 98 9.24 18.37 -13.03
C HIS A 98 8.79 18.29 -11.56
N CYS A 99 7.94 17.31 -11.19
CA CYS A 99 7.41 17.12 -9.85
C CYS A 99 7.95 15.86 -9.16
N LYS A 100 9.21 15.49 -9.41
CA LYS A 100 9.82 14.31 -8.78
C LYS A 100 9.72 14.41 -7.25
N GLY A 101 9.23 13.35 -6.61
CA GLY A 101 9.01 13.29 -5.15
C GLY A 101 7.61 13.71 -4.70
N SER A 102 6.82 14.39 -5.53
CA SER A 102 5.43 14.76 -5.20
C SER A 102 4.42 13.72 -5.67
N GLY A 103 3.39 13.46 -4.85
CA GLY A 103 2.28 12.60 -5.22
C GLY A 103 1.51 13.16 -6.43
N PRO A 104 1.01 12.32 -7.35
CA PRO A 104 0.37 12.78 -8.58
C PRO A 104 -0.88 13.63 -8.33
N HIS A 105 -1.54 13.49 -7.18
CA HIS A 105 -2.73 14.25 -6.85
C HIS A 105 -2.46 15.49 -5.99
N SER A 106 -1.20 15.78 -5.64
CA SER A 106 -0.85 16.92 -4.78
C SER A 106 -1.12 18.28 -5.45
N VAL A 107 -1.29 19.32 -4.64
CA VAL A 107 -1.37 20.72 -5.10
C VAL A 107 -0.17 21.07 -5.99
N LYS A 108 1.06 20.68 -5.63
CA LYS A 108 2.27 20.91 -6.45
C LYS A 108 2.18 20.27 -7.83
N ALA A 109 1.72 19.02 -7.90
CA ALA A 109 1.55 18.31 -9.17
C ALA A 109 0.45 18.92 -10.03
N TRP A 110 -0.66 19.35 -9.42
CA TRP A 110 -1.75 20.02 -10.13
C TRP A 110 -1.39 21.42 -10.59
N GLY A 111 -0.78 22.23 -9.73
CA GLY A 111 -0.27 23.55 -10.09
C GLY A 111 0.65 23.47 -11.32
N THR A 112 1.57 22.50 -11.35
CA THR A 112 2.42 22.27 -12.53
C THR A 112 1.63 21.88 -13.79
N ARG A 113 0.55 21.09 -13.66
CA ARG A 113 -0.32 20.74 -14.82
C ARG A 113 -1.09 21.94 -15.36
N LEU A 114 -1.50 22.83 -14.46
CA LEU A 114 -2.34 23.99 -14.77
C LEU A 114 -1.51 25.25 -15.07
N GLY A 115 -0.18 25.12 -15.16
CA GLY A 115 0.72 26.26 -15.39
C GLY A 115 0.84 27.23 -14.21
N HIS A 116 0.35 26.87 -13.02
CA HIS A 116 0.41 27.68 -11.81
C HIS A 116 1.30 27.01 -10.75
N LYS A 117 2.61 27.25 -10.81
CA LYS A 117 3.57 26.56 -9.94
C LYS A 117 3.38 26.97 -8.48
N LYS A 118 3.28 25.98 -7.60
CA LYS A 118 3.26 26.17 -6.14
C LYS A 118 4.57 26.83 -5.68
N ILE A 119 4.46 27.78 -4.76
CA ILE A 119 5.59 28.42 -4.09
C ILE A 119 6.23 27.43 -3.10
N ASP A 120 7.55 27.28 -3.20
CA ASP A 120 8.32 26.46 -2.26
C ASP A 120 8.58 27.25 -0.96
N HIS A 121 8.50 26.57 0.18
CA HIS A 121 8.68 27.16 1.50
C HIS A 121 9.23 26.10 2.46
N GLU A 122 10.22 26.49 3.27
CA GLU A 122 10.98 25.57 4.13
C GLU A 122 10.90 25.91 5.63
N GLU A 123 10.34 27.07 5.99
CA GLU A 123 10.35 27.60 7.36
C GLU A 123 9.00 27.44 8.08
N TRP A 124 8.82 26.33 8.80
CA TRP A 124 7.53 25.99 9.42
C TRP A 124 7.44 26.37 10.92
N ALA A 125 8.56 26.78 11.52
CA ALA A 125 8.68 26.98 12.97
C ALA A 125 8.01 28.26 13.49
N THR A 126 7.84 29.26 12.64
CA THR A 126 7.24 30.55 12.99
C THR A 126 6.41 31.08 11.82
N TYR A 127 5.35 31.82 12.13
CA TYR A 127 4.60 32.55 11.12
C TYR A 127 5.51 33.55 10.37
N SER A 128 5.33 33.63 9.05
CA SER A 128 5.92 34.66 8.21
C SER A 128 4.92 35.15 7.14
N PRO A 129 5.05 36.38 6.62
CA PRO A 129 4.25 36.86 5.49
C PRO A 129 4.35 35.97 4.24
N GLU A 130 5.51 35.36 4.01
CA GLU A 130 5.74 34.44 2.89
C GLU A 130 4.92 33.15 3.04
N MET A 131 4.74 32.65 4.27
CA MET A 131 3.85 31.53 4.55
C MET A 131 2.39 31.87 4.22
N LEU A 132 1.93 33.08 4.60
CA LEU A 132 0.58 33.55 4.24
C LEU A 132 0.41 33.69 2.73
N HIS A 133 1.40 34.25 2.03
CA HIS A 133 1.36 34.38 0.57
C HIS A 133 1.31 33.00 -0.11
N ARG A 134 2.09 32.02 0.37
CA ARG A 134 2.02 30.64 -0.11
C ARG A 134 0.62 30.03 0.09
N CYS A 135 0.02 30.21 1.26
CA CYS A 135 -1.32 29.71 1.55
C CYS A 135 -2.36 30.30 0.59
N GLU A 136 -2.23 31.59 0.27
CA GLU A 136 -3.07 32.25 -0.73
C GLU A 136 -2.91 31.64 -2.13
N GLU A 137 -1.67 31.44 -2.57
CA GLU A 137 -1.40 30.76 -3.85
C GLU A 137 -1.92 29.33 -3.88
N ASP A 138 -1.84 28.61 -2.76
CA ASP A 138 -2.44 27.28 -2.64
C ASP A 138 -3.96 27.34 -2.80
N VAL A 139 -4.67 28.29 -2.17
CA VAL A 139 -6.11 28.49 -2.38
C VAL A 139 -6.44 28.78 -3.85
N GLU A 140 -5.65 29.60 -4.54
CA GLU A 140 -5.84 29.87 -5.97
C GLU A 140 -5.61 28.63 -6.84
N ILE A 141 -4.57 27.84 -6.56
CA ILE A 141 -4.34 26.56 -7.24
C ILE A 141 -5.51 25.60 -6.96
N GLN A 142 -6.01 25.55 -5.72
CA GLN A 142 -7.13 24.69 -5.34
C GLN A 142 -8.44 25.05 -6.06
N CYS A 143 -8.71 26.34 -6.27
CA CYS A 143 -9.81 26.78 -7.12
C CYS A 143 -9.66 26.21 -8.55
N LYS A 144 -8.48 26.39 -9.16
CA LYS A 144 -8.19 25.87 -10.51
C LYS A 144 -8.26 24.34 -10.59
N ILE A 145 -7.84 23.63 -9.52
CA ILE A 145 -7.97 22.18 -9.43
C ILE A 145 -9.44 21.78 -9.51
N TYR A 146 -10.29 22.44 -8.73
CA TYR A 146 -11.71 22.13 -8.71
C TYR A 146 -12.34 22.34 -10.08
N ASP A 147 -12.10 23.48 -10.72
CA ASP A 147 -12.65 23.78 -12.04
C ASP A 147 -12.22 22.72 -13.08
N ALA A 148 -10.94 22.35 -13.07
CA ALA A 148 -10.42 21.29 -13.95
C ALA A 148 -11.05 19.92 -13.67
N LEU A 149 -11.39 19.59 -12.42
CA LEU A 149 -12.05 18.33 -12.04
C LEU A 149 -13.55 18.32 -12.38
N ILE A 150 -14.20 19.47 -12.37
CA ILE A 150 -15.58 19.61 -12.84
C ILE A 150 -15.64 19.46 -14.35
N GLU A 151 -14.73 20.10 -15.08
CA GLU A 151 -14.60 19.93 -16.52
C GLU A 151 -14.27 18.47 -16.88
N GLU A 152 -13.28 17.86 -16.23
CA GLU A 152 -12.89 16.46 -16.44
C GLU A 152 -14.05 15.48 -16.16
N GLY A 153 -14.87 15.78 -15.16
CA GLY A 153 -16.01 14.95 -14.77
C GLY A 153 -17.31 15.25 -15.51
N SER A 154 -17.33 16.25 -16.40
CA SER A 154 -18.55 16.71 -17.06
C SER A 154 -19.19 15.60 -17.90
N GLY A 155 -20.50 15.39 -17.72
CA GLY A 155 -21.24 14.31 -18.39
C GLY A 155 -20.97 12.89 -17.87
N GLU A 156 -20.01 12.69 -16.95
CA GLU A 156 -19.67 11.37 -16.38
C GLU A 156 -20.49 11.02 -15.12
N GLY A 157 -21.22 11.98 -14.54
CA GLY A 157 -22.14 11.76 -13.41
C GLY A 157 -21.49 11.66 -12.02
N TRP A 158 -20.30 12.25 -11.83
CA TRP A 158 -19.53 12.09 -10.60
C TRP A 158 -20.15 12.66 -9.33
N GLU A 159 -21.18 13.50 -9.41
CA GLU A 159 -21.75 14.23 -8.28
C GLU A 159 -22.11 13.32 -7.09
N LYS A 160 -22.95 12.29 -7.32
CA LYS A 160 -23.36 11.33 -6.27
C LYS A 160 -22.15 10.60 -5.68
N ALA A 161 -21.17 10.26 -6.53
CA ALA A 161 -19.97 9.54 -6.13
C ALA A 161 -19.03 10.41 -5.28
N HIS A 162 -18.86 11.69 -5.63
CA HIS A 162 -18.10 12.65 -4.82
C HIS A 162 -18.74 12.84 -3.44
N LYS A 163 -20.06 13.07 -3.39
CA LYS A 163 -20.80 13.21 -2.12
C LYS A 163 -20.65 11.97 -1.24
N LEU A 164 -20.80 10.77 -1.81
CA LEU A 164 -20.58 9.52 -1.11
C LEU A 164 -19.13 9.38 -0.60
N ASN A 165 -18.15 9.73 -1.44
CA ASN A 165 -16.74 9.61 -1.09
C ASN A 165 -16.34 10.59 0.01
N ASN A 166 -16.83 11.83 -0.02
CA ASN A 166 -16.58 12.82 1.04
C ASN A 166 -17.20 12.36 2.36
N LYS A 167 -18.43 11.85 2.35
CA LYS A 167 -19.06 11.26 3.54
C LYS A 167 -18.27 10.06 4.06
N LEU A 168 -17.84 9.15 3.19
CA LEU A 168 -17.04 7.99 3.55
C LEU A 168 -15.72 8.41 4.21
N PHE A 169 -14.96 9.33 3.59
CA PHE A 169 -13.69 9.77 4.14
C PHE A 169 -13.84 10.60 5.42
N THR A 170 -14.94 11.32 5.60
CA THR A 170 -15.27 11.97 6.88
C THR A 170 -15.45 10.93 7.99
N LEU A 171 -16.16 9.83 7.72
CA LEU A 171 -16.32 8.73 8.68
C LEU A 171 -15.01 7.97 8.92
N LEU A 172 -14.20 7.76 7.88
CA LEU A 172 -12.89 7.11 8.00
C LEU A 172 -11.89 7.98 8.77
N GLN A 173 -11.98 9.31 8.64
CA GLN A 173 -11.21 10.24 9.44
C GLN A 173 -11.59 10.12 10.92
N LYS A 174 -12.90 10.09 11.24
CA LYS A 174 -13.38 9.79 12.60
C LYS A 174 -12.90 8.42 13.12
N GLN A 175 -12.86 7.40 12.26
CA GLN A 175 -12.31 6.09 12.60
C GLN A 175 -10.81 6.15 12.93
N ALA A 176 -10.03 6.90 12.15
CA ALA A 176 -8.61 7.09 12.38
C ALA A 176 -8.33 7.88 13.67
N GLU A 177 -9.11 8.93 13.93
CA GLU A 177 -9.11 9.69 15.19
C GLU A 177 -9.45 8.82 16.38
N TYR A 178 -10.50 7.99 16.28
CA TYR A 178 -10.86 7.07 17.35
C TYR A 178 -9.73 6.07 17.63
N GLY A 179 -9.17 5.44 16.59
CA GLY A 179 -8.05 4.50 16.71
C GLY A 179 -8.42 3.18 17.43
N PHE A 180 -7.55 2.18 17.28
CA PHE A 180 -7.73 0.87 17.92
C PHE A 180 -6.93 0.79 19.22
N LEU A 181 -7.59 0.52 20.34
CA LEU A 181 -6.92 0.32 21.63
C LEU A 181 -6.10 -0.99 21.61
N VAL A 182 -4.89 -0.93 22.18
CA VAL A 182 -3.99 -2.08 22.18
C VAL A 182 -3.49 -2.50 23.56
N ASP A 183 -3.29 -3.80 23.73
CA ASP A 183 -2.67 -4.40 24.91
C ASP A 183 -1.13 -4.30 24.82
N ARG A 184 -0.58 -3.26 25.44
CA ARG A 184 0.87 -3.00 25.47
C ARG A 184 1.64 -4.12 26.19
N SER A 185 1.08 -4.70 27.24
CA SER A 185 1.72 -5.78 28.00
C SER A 185 1.85 -7.05 27.16
N LEU A 186 0.80 -7.39 26.42
CA LEU A 186 0.83 -8.51 25.48
C LEU A 186 1.82 -8.25 24.34
N MET A 187 1.90 -7.02 23.81
CA MET A 187 2.90 -6.67 22.81
C MET A 187 4.34 -6.87 23.31
N ASP A 188 4.64 -6.40 24.53
CA ASP A 188 5.98 -6.46 25.12
C ASP A 188 6.41 -7.89 25.44
N SER A 189 5.53 -8.65 26.07
CA SER A 189 5.76 -10.08 26.33
C SER A 189 5.93 -10.87 25.04
N SER A 190 5.16 -10.53 23.99
CA SER A 190 5.28 -11.16 22.67
C SER A 190 6.61 -10.87 21.99
N ILE A 191 7.06 -9.62 22.00
CA ILE A 191 8.38 -9.23 21.46
C ILE A 191 9.49 -9.99 22.20
N LYS A 192 9.42 -10.04 23.53
CA LYS A 192 10.39 -10.77 24.37
C LYS A 192 10.43 -12.25 24.01
N GLN A 193 9.27 -12.89 23.89
CA GLN A 193 9.15 -14.30 23.51
C GLN A 193 9.74 -14.57 22.12
N LEU A 194 9.33 -13.80 21.11
CA LEU A 194 9.81 -13.95 19.73
C LEU A 194 11.32 -13.75 19.63
N THR A 195 11.85 -12.75 20.34
CA THR A 195 13.30 -12.47 20.40
C THR A 195 14.07 -13.62 21.05
N ASN A 196 13.53 -14.20 22.13
CA ASN A 196 14.14 -15.36 22.79
C ASN A 196 14.14 -16.59 21.88
N TRP A 197 13.07 -16.82 21.12
CA TRP A 197 13.04 -17.90 20.13
C TRP A 197 14.07 -17.68 19.02
N ILE A 198 14.22 -16.44 18.52
CA ILE A 198 15.26 -16.10 17.54
C ILE A 198 16.64 -16.45 18.10
N LYS A 199 16.96 -16.02 19.33
CA LYS A 199 18.26 -16.32 19.97
C LYS A 199 18.54 -17.82 20.08
N ARG A 200 17.55 -18.61 20.51
CA ARG A 200 17.67 -20.07 20.62
C ARG A 200 17.89 -20.72 19.25
N ILE A 201 17.14 -20.29 18.24
CA ILE A 201 17.31 -20.79 16.87
C ILE A 201 18.68 -20.40 16.33
N ASP A 202 19.14 -19.17 16.57
CA ASP A 202 20.45 -18.71 16.13
C ASP A 202 21.57 -19.55 16.75
N HIS A 203 21.50 -19.81 18.05
CA HIS A 203 22.46 -20.68 18.73
C HIS A 203 22.49 -22.08 18.12
N ALA A 204 21.33 -22.67 17.83
CA ALA A 204 21.23 -24.00 17.23
C ALA A 204 21.69 -24.03 15.76
N CYS A 205 21.40 -22.98 14.98
CA CYS A 205 21.74 -22.93 13.57
C CYS A 205 23.20 -22.57 13.33
N LEU A 206 23.80 -21.72 14.18
CA LEU A 206 25.12 -21.11 13.95
C LEU A 206 26.19 -22.14 13.55
N PRO A 207 26.35 -23.30 14.19
CA PRO A 207 27.37 -24.28 13.80
C PRO A 207 27.17 -24.87 12.40
N HIS A 208 25.92 -24.89 11.92
CA HIS A 208 25.52 -25.49 10.66
C HIS A 208 25.35 -24.49 9.51
N LEU A 209 25.48 -23.18 9.79
CA LEU A 209 25.41 -22.17 8.74
C LEU A 209 26.65 -22.22 7.84
N PRO A 210 26.50 -22.16 6.50
CA PRO A 210 27.63 -22.15 5.59
C PRO A 210 28.60 -21.01 5.89
N ILE A 211 29.90 -21.28 5.75
CA ILE A 211 30.93 -20.25 5.73
C ILE A 211 31.00 -19.68 4.32
N ILE A 212 30.90 -18.36 4.21
CA ILE A 212 31.02 -17.62 2.96
C ILE A 212 32.30 -16.79 2.98
N ARG A 213 32.87 -16.64 1.78
CA ARG A 213 34.00 -15.76 1.52
C ARG A 213 33.50 -14.32 1.34
N GLN A 214 33.94 -13.42 2.20
CA GLN A 214 33.72 -11.99 2.09
C GLN A 214 34.95 -11.33 1.45
N ILE A 215 34.75 -10.68 0.30
CA ILE A 215 35.79 -9.91 -0.38
C ILE A 215 35.62 -8.45 0.06
N GLU A 216 36.67 -7.85 0.62
CA GLU A 216 36.61 -6.49 1.17
C GLU A 216 36.94 -5.40 0.13
N GLU A 217 37.09 -5.83 -1.12
CA GLU A 217 37.43 -4.97 -2.24
C GLU A 217 36.20 -4.52 -3.03
N THR A 218 36.32 -3.34 -3.63
CA THR A 218 35.24 -2.76 -4.43
C THR A 218 35.04 -3.55 -5.72
N LYS A 219 33.81 -4.00 -5.97
CA LYS A 219 33.44 -4.62 -7.25
C LYS A 219 33.32 -3.54 -8.33
N LYS A 220 34.03 -3.69 -9.45
CA LYS A 220 33.93 -2.82 -10.64
C LYS A 220 33.51 -3.67 -11.84
N GLY A 221 32.25 -3.55 -12.24
CA GLY A 221 31.67 -4.45 -13.25
C GLY A 221 31.55 -5.88 -12.73
N GLU A 222 32.11 -6.84 -13.46
CA GLU A 222 32.11 -8.26 -13.07
C GLU A 222 33.30 -8.66 -12.18
N GLU A 223 34.34 -7.81 -12.11
CA GLU A 223 35.58 -8.10 -11.40
C GLU A 223 35.68 -7.34 -10.08
N TYR A 224 36.41 -7.91 -9.12
CA TYR A 224 36.77 -7.22 -7.89
C TYR A 224 38.09 -6.48 -8.09
N SER A 225 38.19 -5.26 -7.56
CA SER A 225 39.48 -4.60 -7.43
C SER A 225 40.39 -5.35 -6.47
N TYR A 226 41.67 -4.97 -6.45
CA TYR A 226 42.65 -5.48 -5.50
C TYR A 226 43.62 -4.36 -5.12
N VAL A 227 44.36 -4.54 -4.03
CA VAL A 227 45.38 -3.60 -3.58
C VAL A 227 46.56 -3.62 -4.55
N LYS A 228 46.58 -2.69 -5.50
CA LYS A 228 47.60 -2.61 -6.55
C LYS A 228 48.98 -2.15 -6.06
N LYS A 229 49.00 -1.27 -5.07
CA LYS A 229 50.22 -0.66 -4.53
C LYS A 229 50.30 -0.93 -3.02
N PRO A 230 50.71 -2.14 -2.63
CA PRO A 230 50.84 -2.50 -1.22
C PRO A 230 51.93 -1.71 -0.50
N PHE A 231 52.90 -1.14 -1.25
CA PHE A 231 54.03 -0.36 -0.75
C PHE A 231 54.00 1.10 -1.25
N LEU A 232 54.58 1.99 -0.44
CA LEU A 232 54.92 3.36 -0.82
C LEU A 232 56.19 3.37 -1.68
N LYS A 233 56.50 4.51 -2.31
CA LYS A 233 57.77 4.68 -3.05
C LYS A 233 59.01 4.48 -2.15
N SER A 234 58.87 4.67 -0.83
CA SER A 234 59.93 4.43 0.15
C SER A 234 60.19 2.96 0.47
N GLY A 235 59.39 2.03 -0.06
CA GLY A 235 59.45 0.59 0.28
C GLY A 235 58.66 0.20 1.53
N GLU A 236 58.18 1.17 2.32
CA GLU A 236 57.29 0.89 3.45
C GLU A 236 55.89 0.42 3.00
N LEU A 237 55.24 -0.38 3.84
CA LEU A 237 53.84 -0.76 3.64
C LEU A 237 52.92 0.48 3.61
N SER A 238 51.99 0.48 2.66
CA SER A 238 50.91 1.48 2.59
C SER A 238 49.98 1.37 3.81
N ASN A 239 49.25 2.45 4.11
CA ASN A 239 48.32 2.48 5.25
C ASN A 239 47.24 1.39 5.18
N ILE A 240 46.75 1.06 3.99
CA ILE A 240 45.74 0.00 3.81
C ILE A 240 46.32 -1.39 4.12
N SER A 241 47.57 -1.65 3.72
CA SER A 241 48.30 -2.88 4.03
C SER A 241 48.62 -2.99 5.53
N LYS A 242 49.13 -1.92 6.15
CA LYS A 242 49.43 -1.86 7.60
C LYS A 242 48.17 -2.07 8.45
N LYS A 243 47.04 -1.50 8.02
CA LYS A 243 45.74 -1.66 8.69
C LYS A 243 45.24 -3.10 8.59
N TRP A 244 45.27 -3.70 7.40
CA TRP A 244 44.79 -5.06 7.17
C TRP A 244 45.58 -6.10 7.98
N LEU A 245 46.91 -6.06 7.97
CA LEU A 245 47.73 -7.00 8.75
C LEU A 245 47.40 -6.95 10.24
N ARG A 246 47.16 -5.74 10.77
CA ARG A 246 46.77 -5.53 12.18
C ARG A 246 45.39 -6.10 12.48
N GLU A 247 44.40 -5.83 11.63
CA GLU A 247 43.02 -6.30 11.81
C GLU A 247 42.90 -7.82 11.64
N ALA A 248 43.68 -8.41 10.74
CA ALA A 248 43.71 -9.84 10.49
C ALA A 248 44.60 -10.62 11.49
N GLY A 249 45.38 -9.92 12.33
CA GLY A 249 46.32 -10.54 13.26
C GLY A 249 47.47 -11.29 12.57
N LEU A 250 47.85 -10.89 11.36
CA LEU A 250 48.86 -11.56 10.54
C LEU A 250 50.23 -10.90 10.75
N GLN A 251 51.27 -11.72 10.87
CA GLN A 251 52.67 -11.29 10.90
C GLN A 251 53.38 -11.45 9.55
N GLU A 252 52.72 -12.04 8.54
CA GLU A 252 53.31 -12.33 7.24
C GLU A 252 53.54 -11.09 6.35
N VAL A 253 54.54 -11.23 5.47
CA VAL A 253 55.01 -10.20 4.56
C VAL A 253 54.13 -10.17 3.32
N ILE A 254 53.38 -9.09 3.16
CA ILE A 254 52.77 -8.76 1.86
C ILE A 254 53.93 -8.58 0.86
N VAL A 255 54.04 -9.42 -0.17
CA VAL A 255 55.14 -9.39 -1.15
C VAL A 255 54.75 -8.77 -2.50
N GLY A 256 53.47 -8.46 -2.70
CA GLY A 256 52.95 -7.95 -3.96
C GLY A 256 51.47 -7.60 -3.90
N PRO A 257 50.86 -7.19 -5.02
CA PRO A 257 49.44 -6.87 -5.08
C PRO A 257 48.57 -8.03 -4.56
N PHE A 258 47.57 -7.71 -3.73
CA PHE A 258 46.77 -8.72 -3.04
C PHE A 258 45.31 -8.28 -2.88
N SER A 259 44.42 -9.21 -2.51
CA SER A 259 43.02 -8.93 -2.16
C SER A 259 42.76 -9.29 -0.70
N ARG A 260 42.02 -8.43 0.00
CA ARG A 260 41.59 -8.68 1.37
C ARG A 260 40.33 -9.54 1.35
N VAL A 261 40.42 -10.67 2.04
CA VAL A 261 39.36 -11.66 2.12
C VAL A 261 39.20 -12.10 3.56
N SER A 262 37.96 -12.12 4.03
CA SER A 262 37.57 -12.67 5.33
C SER A 262 36.55 -13.79 5.14
N PHE A 263 36.49 -14.72 6.09
CA PHE A 263 35.52 -15.81 6.07
C PHE A 263 34.57 -15.64 7.25
N ARG A 264 33.27 -15.69 6.97
CA ARG A 264 32.25 -15.62 8.02
C ARG A 264 31.08 -16.50 7.67
N ARG A 265 30.24 -16.81 8.66
CA ARG A 265 29.00 -17.53 8.39
C ARG A 265 27.97 -16.64 7.68
N VAL A 266 27.05 -17.27 6.97
CA VAL A 266 25.86 -16.62 6.40
C VAL A 266 25.16 -15.77 7.45
N ASN A 267 24.91 -14.51 7.13
CA ASN A 267 24.18 -13.60 7.99
C ASN A 267 22.67 -13.72 7.73
N LEU A 268 21.96 -14.40 8.64
CA LEU A 268 20.50 -14.56 8.56
C LEU A 268 19.71 -13.25 8.78
N ASP A 269 20.38 -12.15 9.13
CA ASP A 269 19.77 -10.82 9.16
C ASP A 269 19.88 -10.07 7.84
N SER A 270 20.77 -10.50 6.94
CA SER A 270 20.85 -10.01 5.57
C SER A 270 19.74 -10.66 4.73
N ASN A 271 18.85 -9.82 4.20
CA ASN A 271 17.72 -10.27 3.38
C ASN A 271 18.21 -10.97 2.09
N LEU A 272 19.32 -10.50 1.52
CA LEU A 272 19.94 -11.11 0.34
C LEU A 272 20.52 -12.49 0.68
N GLU A 273 21.33 -12.58 1.73
CA GLU A 273 21.98 -13.84 2.12
C GLU A 273 20.96 -14.88 2.57
N THR A 274 19.92 -14.46 3.31
CA THR A 274 18.83 -15.35 3.73
C THR A 274 18.10 -15.96 2.53
N LYS A 275 17.81 -15.15 1.50
CA LYS A 275 17.19 -15.66 0.25
C LYS A 275 18.08 -16.67 -0.45
N ASN A 276 19.36 -16.36 -0.61
CA ASN A 276 20.32 -17.25 -1.25
C ASN A 276 20.46 -18.55 -0.48
N PHE A 277 20.47 -18.48 0.86
CA PHE A 277 20.53 -19.66 1.70
C PHE A 277 19.26 -20.51 1.59
N PHE A 278 18.06 -19.91 1.62
CA PHE A 278 16.83 -20.66 1.36
C PHE A 278 16.81 -21.34 0.00
N LEU A 279 17.27 -20.66 -1.05
CA LEU A 279 17.39 -21.28 -2.38
C LEU A 279 18.34 -22.49 -2.36
N SER A 280 19.48 -22.40 -1.65
CA SER A 280 20.40 -23.54 -1.49
C SER A 280 19.79 -24.71 -0.71
N LEU A 281 18.81 -24.44 0.15
CA LEU A 281 18.03 -25.45 0.89
C LEU A 281 16.85 -26.02 0.10
N GLY A 282 16.71 -25.67 -1.18
CA GLY A 282 15.66 -26.18 -2.07
C GLY A 282 14.35 -25.38 -2.03
N TRP A 283 14.33 -24.17 -1.45
CA TRP A 283 13.17 -23.30 -1.48
C TRP A 283 12.74 -22.99 -2.93
N LYS A 284 11.44 -23.11 -3.19
CA LYS A 284 10.80 -22.77 -4.45
C LYS A 284 9.93 -21.51 -4.25
N PRO A 285 10.45 -20.32 -4.56
CA PRO A 285 9.73 -19.06 -4.32
C PRO A 285 8.49 -18.95 -5.20
N GLU A 286 7.34 -18.67 -4.58
CA GLU A 286 6.09 -18.44 -5.29
C GLU A 286 6.10 -17.13 -6.10
N GLN A 287 6.76 -16.11 -5.55
CA GLN A 287 6.75 -14.76 -6.11
C GLN A 287 8.15 -14.26 -6.41
N TRP A 288 8.26 -13.52 -7.50
CA TRP A 288 9.51 -12.96 -8.00
C TRP A 288 9.38 -11.45 -8.24
N ASN A 289 10.45 -10.73 -8.00
CA ASN A 289 10.66 -9.40 -8.55
C ASN A 289 11.00 -9.54 -10.04
N THR A 290 10.55 -8.57 -10.83
CA THR A 290 10.83 -8.52 -12.27
C THR A 290 11.39 -7.17 -12.67
N ASN A 291 12.31 -7.14 -13.62
CA ASN A 291 12.75 -5.88 -14.25
C ASN A 291 11.68 -5.34 -15.21
N ASN A 292 11.94 -4.19 -15.83
CA ASN A 292 11.04 -3.56 -16.81
C ASN A 292 10.80 -4.44 -18.06
N ALA A 293 11.71 -5.40 -18.34
CA ALA A 293 11.55 -6.39 -19.40
C ALA A 293 10.73 -7.62 -18.96
N GLY A 294 10.28 -7.67 -17.70
CA GLY A 294 9.51 -8.79 -17.14
C GLY A 294 10.35 -10.02 -16.76
N GLN A 295 11.68 -9.94 -16.85
CA GLN A 295 12.58 -11.01 -16.45
C GLN A 295 12.70 -11.04 -14.93
N ARG A 296 12.72 -12.25 -14.35
CA ARG A 296 12.88 -12.44 -12.90
C ARG A 296 14.25 -11.94 -12.46
N THR A 297 14.28 -11.10 -11.43
CA THR A 297 15.53 -10.56 -10.88
C THR A 297 15.89 -11.18 -9.54
N SER A 298 14.91 -11.29 -8.64
CA SER A 298 15.14 -11.86 -7.30
C SER A 298 13.85 -12.43 -6.72
N PRO A 299 13.92 -13.45 -5.85
CA PRO A 299 12.74 -13.97 -5.20
C PRO A 299 12.20 -12.97 -4.16
N LYS A 300 10.87 -12.97 -4.00
CA LYS A 300 10.19 -12.20 -2.94
C LYS A 300 9.99 -13.11 -1.73
N LEU A 301 10.50 -12.67 -0.58
CA LEU A 301 10.17 -13.32 0.69
C LEU A 301 8.83 -12.78 1.17
N SER A 302 7.81 -13.64 1.14
CA SER A 302 6.48 -13.31 1.65
C SER A 302 6.32 -13.83 3.08
N LYS A 303 5.48 -13.13 3.85
CA LYS A 303 5.04 -13.57 5.18
C LYS A 303 4.07 -14.75 5.15
N ASP A 304 3.49 -15.00 3.98
CA ASP A 304 2.51 -16.05 3.67
C ASP A 304 3.14 -17.16 2.80
N ASP A 305 4.47 -17.11 2.58
CA ASP A 305 5.19 -18.15 1.85
C ASP A 305 5.13 -19.47 2.64
N GLU A 306 4.78 -20.56 1.97
CA GLU A 306 4.77 -21.90 2.56
C GLU A 306 6.18 -22.51 2.67
N PHE A 307 7.18 -21.83 2.10
CA PHE A 307 8.57 -22.27 1.99
C PHE A 307 8.70 -23.66 1.35
N GLN A 308 7.92 -23.89 0.28
CA GLN A 308 7.87 -25.15 -0.43
C GLN A 308 9.27 -25.60 -0.88
N GLY A 309 9.54 -26.89 -0.75
CA GLY A 309 10.82 -27.49 -1.13
C GLY A 309 11.89 -27.50 -0.04
N ILE A 310 11.78 -26.64 0.99
CA ILE A 310 12.69 -26.69 2.15
C ILE A 310 12.41 -27.97 2.95
N LYS A 311 13.46 -28.79 3.12
CA LYS A 311 13.44 -30.02 3.91
C LYS A 311 14.52 -29.97 5.01
N GLY A 312 14.42 -30.87 5.99
CA GLY A 312 15.40 -31.00 7.08
C GLY A 312 15.20 -30.01 8.24
N GLY A 313 15.85 -30.30 9.37
CA GLY A 313 15.72 -29.53 10.62
C GLY A 313 16.25 -28.09 10.50
N LEU A 314 17.44 -27.92 9.91
CA LEU A 314 18.08 -26.61 9.74
C LEU A 314 17.20 -25.65 8.91
N GLY A 315 16.68 -26.10 7.78
CA GLY A 315 15.83 -25.27 6.92
C GLY A 315 14.55 -24.84 7.62
N LYS A 316 13.87 -25.77 8.31
CA LYS A 316 12.68 -25.45 9.12
C LYS A 316 12.98 -24.46 10.24
N LEU A 317 14.13 -24.57 10.90
CA LEU A 317 14.56 -23.63 11.93
C LEU A 317 14.79 -22.23 11.35
N VAL A 318 15.49 -22.12 10.22
CA VAL A 318 15.77 -20.82 9.58
C VAL A 318 14.48 -20.14 9.09
N VAL A 319 13.54 -20.92 8.53
CA VAL A 319 12.19 -20.42 8.20
C VAL A 319 11.49 -19.90 9.45
N LYS A 320 11.53 -20.66 10.56
CA LYS A 320 10.92 -20.25 11.81
C LYS A 320 11.54 -18.97 12.37
N ARG A 321 12.87 -18.83 12.31
CA ARG A 321 13.59 -17.61 12.69
C ARG A 321 13.10 -16.42 11.88
N PHE A 322 13.02 -16.56 10.55
CA PHE A 322 12.51 -15.52 9.67
C PHE A 322 11.08 -15.11 10.05
N GLN A 323 10.19 -16.09 10.27
CA GLN A 323 8.82 -15.83 10.70
C GLN A 323 8.79 -15.08 12.04
N CYS A 324 9.58 -15.49 13.05
CA CYS A 324 9.67 -14.79 14.33
C CYS A 324 10.11 -13.33 14.15
N LYS A 325 11.18 -13.09 13.37
CA LYS A 325 11.70 -11.75 13.09
C LYS A 325 10.66 -10.85 12.43
N GLN A 326 9.94 -11.40 11.44
CA GLN A 326 8.85 -10.68 10.76
C GLN A 326 7.73 -10.30 11.74
N ARG A 327 7.27 -11.24 12.58
CA ARG A 327 6.21 -10.97 13.57
C ARG A 327 6.64 -9.92 14.59
N ALA A 328 7.86 -10.03 15.12
CA ALA A 328 8.42 -9.06 16.06
C ALA A 328 8.53 -7.67 15.43
N SER A 329 9.02 -7.57 14.20
CA SER A 329 9.13 -6.31 13.46
C SER A 329 7.77 -5.62 13.27
N VAL A 330 6.72 -6.38 12.94
CA VAL A 330 5.35 -5.84 12.83
C VAL A 330 4.85 -5.29 14.17
N ILE A 331 5.04 -6.03 15.27
CA ILE A 331 4.61 -5.59 16.60
C ILE A 331 5.39 -4.35 17.04
N HIS A 332 6.70 -4.28 16.76
CA HIS A 332 7.50 -3.07 17.00
C HIS A 332 6.97 -1.86 16.21
N GLY A 333 6.61 -2.06 14.93
CA GLY A 333 6.01 -1.00 14.12
C GLY A 333 4.69 -0.49 14.68
N TRP A 334 3.85 -1.39 15.22
CA TRP A 334 2.65 -1.02 15.95
C TRP A 334 2.94 -0.23 17.21
N LYS A 335 3.92 -0.66 18.02
CA LYS A 335 4.36 0.07 19.23
C LYS A 335 4.77 1.51 18.93
N GLY A 336 5.53 1.73 17.85
CA GLY A 336 5.94 3.06 17.41
C GLY A 336 4.80 3.94 16.89
N SER A 337 3.62 3.36 16.66
CA SER A 337 2.42 4.05 16.17
C SER A 337 1.37 4.27 17.27
N ILE A 338 1.65 3.88 18.52
CA ILE A 338 0.69 4.04 19.63
C ILE A 338 0.75 5.49 20.12
N ARG A 339 -0.40 6.16 20.13
CA ARG A 339 -0.56 7.51 20.68
C ARG A 339 -0.54 7.51 22.22
N SER A 340 -0.57 8.69 22.81
CA SER A 340 -0.67 8.88 24.27
C SER A 340 -1.89 8.20 24.89
N ASP A 341 -3.02 8.14 24.17
CA ASP A 341 -4.27 7.48 24.59
C ASP A 341 -4.23 5.93 24.53
N GLY A 342 -3.10 5.33 24.17
CA GLY A 342 -2.97 3.87 24.07
C GLY A 342 -3.50 3.27 22.78
N ARG A 343 -3.86 4.09 21.79
CA ARG A 343 -4.47 3.62 20.55
C ARG A 343 -3.57 3.79 19.34
N ILE A 344 -3.75 2.94 18.35
CA ILE A 344 -3.12 3.04 17.05
C ILE A 344 -4.15 3.61 16.04
N PRO A 345 -3.85 4.69 15.32
CA PRO A 345 -4.74 5.25 14.31
C PRO A 345 -5.07 4.26 13.18
N ALA A 346 -6.36 4.10 12.87
CA ALA A 346 -6.84 3.25 11.78
C ALA A 346 -6.94 4.02 10.45
N ILE A 347 -5.79 4.46 9.93
CA ILE A 347 -5.70 5.39 8.80
C ILE A 347 -6.04 4.71 7.47
N VAL A 348 -6.92 5.34 6.69
CA VAL A 348 -7.14 5.04 5.26
C VAL A 348 -6.45 6.12 4.42
N SER A 349 -5.43 5.72 3.66
CA SER A 349 -4.60 6.64 2.87
C SER A 349 -5.20 7.00 1.51
N GLY A 350 -6.26 6.30 1.09
CA GLY A 350 -6.96 6.51 -0.17
C GLY A 350 -7.66 5.24 -0.65
N LEU A 351 -8.20 5.27 -1.87
CA LEU A 351 -8.79 4.09 -2.52
C LEU A 351 -7.82 3.51 -3.55
N ALA A 352 -7.87 2.19 -3.76
CA ALA A 352 -7.26 1.50 -4.89
C ALA A 352 -8.11 1.71 -6.16
N ALA A 353 -7.58 1.35 -7.34
CA ALA A 353 -8.33 1.44 -8.61
C ALA A 353 -9.65 0.64 -8.60
N THR A 354 -9.78 -0.36 -7.74
CA THR A 354 -11.01 -1.15 -7.53
C THR A 354 -11.99 -0.53 -6.54
N GLY A 355 -11.70 0.67 -6.01
CA GLY A 355 -12.51 1.33 -4.97
C GLY A 355 -12.27 0.80 -3.54
N ARG A 356 -11.42 -0.20 -3.34
CA ARG A 356 -11.07 -0.69 -1.99
C ARG A 356 -10.20 0.30 -1.22
N ALA A 357 -10.46 0.45 0.08
CA ALA A 357 -9.62 1.26 0.96
C ALA A 357 -8.18 0.72 1.04
N ARG A 358 -7.20 1.64 0.99
CA ARG A 358 -5.79 1.39 1.28
C ARG A 358 -5.50 1.87 2.69
N HIS A 359 -4.95 0.98 3.51
CA HIS A 359 -4.71 1.24 4.93
C HIS A 359 -3.24 1.64 5.16
N LYS A 360 -2.96 2.38 6.24
CA LYS A 360 -1.62 2.71 6.73
C LYS A 360 -1.54 2.41 8.23
N GLY A 361 -0.37 2.00 8.72
CA GLY A 361 -0.18 1.62 10.13
C GLY A 361 -0.68 0.19 10.39
N ILE A 362 -1.95 0.03 10.75
CA ILE A 362 -2.57 -1.29 10.96
C ILE A 362 -2.91 -1.89 9.59
N VAL A 363 -1.96 -2.64 9.02
CA VAL A 363 -2.13 -3.29 7.72
C VAL A 363 -1.86 -4.79 7.80
N ASN A 364 -2.73 -5.58 7.18
CA ASN A 364 -2.54 -7.00 6.96
C ASN A 364 -2.19 -7.83 8.21
N VAL A 365 -2.92 -7.59 9.32
CA VAL A 365 -2.81 -8.37 10.57
C VAL A 365 -2.95 -9.87 10.26
N PRO A 366 -1.97 -10.72 10.63
CA PRO A 366 -2.01 -12.14 10.29
C PRO A 366 -3.32 -12.82 10.73
N GLY A 367 -3.84 -13.73 9.91
CA GLY A 367 -5.02 -14.54 10.23
C GLY A 367 -4.79 -15.47 11.41
N GLU A 368 -5.85 -15.99 12.04
CA GLU A 368 -5.74 -16.85 13.23
C GLU A 368 -4.87 -18.09 12.99
N GLY A 369 -5.00 -18.73 11.82
CA GLY A 369 -4.21 -19.91 11.45
C GLY A 369 -2.76 -19.62 11.06
N ALA A 370 -2.37 -18.35 10.87
CA ALA A 370 -0.99 -18.00 10.57
C ALA A 370 -0.14 -18.09 11.85
N PHE A 371 1.16 -18.38 11.68
CA PHE A 371 2.08 -18.37 12.82
C PHE A 371 1.98 -17.05 13.61
N TYR A 372 1.74 -17.17 14.91
CA TYR A 372 1.57 -16.07 15.86
C TYR A 372 0.34 -15.17 15.63
N GLY A 373 -0.51 -15.48 14.64
CA GLY A 373 -1.62 -14.61 14.25
C GLY A 373 -2.72 -14.48 15.31
N LYS A 374 -3.08 -15.57 15.98
CA LYS A 374 -4.03 -15.55 17.10
C LYS A 374 -3.60 -14.59 18.21
N ILE A 375 -2.33 -14.63 18.62
CA ILE A 375 -1.78 -13.76 19.66
C ILE A 375 -1.77 -12.30 19.18
N MET A 376 -1.33 -12.05 17.94
CA MET A 376 -1.33 -10.70 17.38
C MET A 376 -2.72 -10.09 17.30
N ARG A 377 -3.75 -10.87 16.96
CA ARG A 377 -5.14 -10.38 16.95
C ARG A 377 -5.65 -10.02 18.34
N ARG A 378 -5.24 -10.78 19.37
CA ARG A 378 -5.57 -10.48 20.79
C ARG A 378 -4.94 -9.19 21.31
N MET A 379 -3.94 -8.63 20.62
CA MET A 379 -3.36 -7.34 21.00
C MET A 379 -4.32 -6.18 20.78
N PHE A 380 -5.33 -6.35 19.93
CA PHE A 380 -6.36 -5.33 19.68
C PHE A 380 -7.54 -5.59 20.60
N ILE A 381 -7.81 -4.66 21.51
CA ILE A 381 -8.74 -4.85 22.63
C ILE A 381 -9.84 -3.78 22.64
N ALA A 382 -10.97 -4.09 23.29
CA ALA A 382 -11.96 -3.08 23.63
C ALA A 382 -11.53 -2.30 24.89
N LYS A 383 -12.04 -1.07 25.05
CA LYS A 383 -11.87 -0.33 26.30
C LYS A 383 -12.69 -0.96 27.44
N PRO A 384 -12.34 -0.72 28.72
CA PRO A 384 -13.10 -1.26 29.85
C PRO A 384 -14.60 -0.99 29.75
N GLY A 385 -15.42 -2.00 30.05
CA GLY A 385 -16.89 -1.96 29.93
C GLY A 385 -17.43 -2.10 28.51
N TRP A 386 -16.57 -2.32 27.50
CA TRP A 386 -16.97 -2.46 26.10
C TRP A 386 -16.58 -3.83 25.55
N VAL A 387 -17.24 -4.23 24.46
CA VAL A 387 -16.93 -5.44 23.68
C VAL A 387 -16.58 -5.08 22.25
N LEU A 388 -15.78 -5.94 21.58
CA LEU A 388 -15.52 -5.82 20.15
C LEU A 388 -16.60 -6.58 19.37
N VAL A 389 -17.25 -5.89 18.43
CA VAL A 389 -18.22 -6.49 17.50
C VAL A 389 -17.58 -6.55 16.12
N GLY A 390 -17.36 -7.76 15.61
CA GLY A 390 -16.87 -8.00 14.26
C GLY A 390 -18.00 -8.37 13.32
N THR A 391 -18.11 -7.66 12.19
CA THR A 391 -19.10 -7.95 11.14
C THR A 391 -18.39 -8.10 9.80
N ASP A 392 -18.75 -9.12 9.02
CA ASP A 392 -18.25 -9.32 7.66
C ASP A 392 -19.42 -9.63 6.72
N SER A 393 -19.28 -9.24 5.46
CA SER A 393 -20.30 -9.46 4.43
C SER A 393 -20.13 -10.84 3.81
N VAL A 394 -21.04 -11.75 4.14
CA VAL A 394 -21.03 -13.13 3.65
C VAL A 394 -21.16 -13.16 2.13
N GLY A 395 -20.13 -13.70 1.46
CA GLY A 395 -20.16 -13.93 0.02
C GLY A 395 -20.28 -12.67 -0.84
N ASN A 396 -19.92 -11.49 -0.32
CA ASN A 396 -20.14 -10.19 -0.98
C ASN A 396 -19.81 -10.17 -2.47
N GLN A 397 -18.62 -10.66 -2.84
CA GLN A 397 -18.16 -10.65 -4.23
C GLN A 397 -18.99 -11.58 -5.13
N VAL A 398 -19.41 -12.73 -4.61
CA VAL A 398 -20.21 -13.71 -5.36
C VAL A 398 -21.65 -13.21 -5.50
N ARG A 399 -22.19 -12.54 -4.47
CA ARG A 399 -23.50 -11.87 -4.51
C ARG A 399 -23.53 -10.73 -5.53
N GLN A 400 -22.49 -9.91 -5.57
CA GLN A 400 -22.34 -8.87 -6.59
C GLN A 400 -22.27 -9.46 -8.01
N LEU A 401 -21.56 -10.58 -8.17
CA LEU A 401 -21.51 -11.28 -9.46
C LEU A 401 -22.88 -11.85 -9.85
N ALA A 402 -23.58 -12.52 -8.93
CA ALA A 402 -24.92 -13.06 -9.15
C ALA A 402 -25.89 -11.97 -9.62
N ALA A 403 -25.91 -10.83 -8.92
CA ALA A 403 -26.73 -9.67 -9.29
C ALA A 403 -26.41 -9.12 -10.68
N ARG A 404 -25.17 -9.26 -11.17
CA ARG A 404 -24.77 -8.79 -12.51
C ARG A 404 -24.95 -9.83 -13.61
N MET A 405 -24.87 -11.11 -13.28
CA MET A 405 -25.24 -12.18 -14.19
C MET A 405 -26.74 -12.19 -14.44
N GLY A 406 -27.55 -11.88 -13.42
CA GLY A 406 -29.01 -11.93 -13.53
C GLY A 406 -29.54 -13.36 -13.66
N ASP A 407 -28.74 -14.37 -13.29
CA ASP A 407 -29.13 -15.77 -13.34
C ASP A 407 -29.93 -16.15 -12.08
N PRO A 408 -31.23 -16.48 -12.19
CA PRO A 408 -32.08 -16.78 -11.03
C PRO A 408 -31.61 -18.01 -10.25
N GLU A 409 -31.08 -19.01 -10.95
CA GLU A 409 -30.66 -20.27 -10.35
C GLU A 409 -29.39 -20.08 -9.50
N PHE A 410 -28.35 -19.46 -10.08
CA PHE A 410 -27.14 -19.10 -9.36
C PHE A 410 -27.44 -18.10 -8.22
N SER A 411 -28.31 -17.12 -8.43
CA SER A 411 -28.70 -16.16 -7.39
C SER A 411 -29.37 -16.86 -6.21
N SER A 412 -30.29 -17.80 -6.47
CA SER A 412 -30.95 -18.60 -5.42
C SER A 412 -29.94 -19.46 -4.67
N ALA A 413 -29.00 -20.10 -5.36
CA ALA A 413 -27.94 -20.90 -4.75
C ALA A 413 -26.99 -20.07 -3.86
N VAL A 414 -26.75 -18.80 -4.19
CA VAL A 414 -25.91 -17.88 -3.41
C VAL A 414 -26.63 -17.31 -2.18
N LEU A 415 -27.96 -17.19 -2.23
CA LEU A 415 -28.79 -16.67 -1.15
C LEU A 415 -29.18 -17.73 -0.12
N ASP A 416 -29.29 -18.98 -0.55
CA ASP A 416 -29.66 -20.11 0.31
C ASP A 416 -28.51 -20.50 1.26
N PRO A 417 -28.66 -20.32 2.59
CA PRO A 417 -27.60 -20.65 3.55
C PRO A 417 -27.36 -22.17 3.69
N SER A 418 -28.28 -23.01 3.20
CA SER A 418 -28.10 -24.47 3.17
C SER A 418 -27.31 -24.95 1.96
N LYS A 419 -27.12 -24.09 0.95
CA LYS A 419 -26.39 -24.41 -0.28
C LYS A 419 -24.98 -23.84 -0.24
N ASP A 420 -24.03 -24.63 -0.71
CA ASP A 420 -22.66 -24.19 -0.92
C ASP A 420 -22.39 -23.95 -2.41
N VAL A 421 -22.30 -22.67 -2.79
CA VAL A 421 -22.08 -22.24 -4.19
C VAL A 421 -20.86 -22.90 -4.83
N HIS A 422 -19.84 -23.26 -4.05
CA HIS A 422 -18.63 -23.91 -4.57
C HIS A 422 -18.85 -25.39 -4.88
N THR A 423 -19.60 -26.11 -4.05
CA THR A 423 -20.07 -27.49 -4.34
C THR A 423 -21.02 -27.49 -5.53
N GLU A 424 -21.91 -26.51 -5.63
CA GLU A 424 -22.81 -26.38 -6.79
C GLU A 424 -22.03 -26.11 -8.08
N THR A 425 -21.06 -25.19 -8.03
CA THR A 425 -20.14 -24.93 -9.15
C THR A 425 -19.33 -26.18 -9.49
N GLN A 426 -18.87 -26.93 -8.47
CA GLN A 426 -18.15 -28.19 -8.67
C GLN A 426 -18.99 -29.18 -9.48
N ASN A 427 -20.24 -29.39 -9.07
CA ASN A 427 -21.17 -30.34 -9.71
C ASN A 427 -21.50 -29.90 -11.14
N ARG A 428 -21.86 -28.63 -11.35
CA ARG A 428 -22.19 -28.07 -12.67
C ARG A 428 -21.02 -28.11 -13.65
N CYS A 429 -19.80 -27.99 -13.16
CA CYS A 429 -18.61 -27.85 -14.00
C CYS A 429 -17.76 -29.13 -14.07
N GLY A 430 -18.18 -30.21 -13.40
CA GLY A 430 -17.45 -31.49 -13.37
C GLY A 430 -16.07 -31.40 -12.72
N LEU A 431 -15.92 -30.62 -11.65
CA LEU A 431 -14.63 -30.43 -10.97
C LEU A 431 -14.41 -31.51 -9.89
N SER A 432 -13.14 -31.89 -9.69
CA SER A 432 -12.77 -33.01 -8.80
C SER A 432 -12.92 -32.72 -7.31
N SER A 433 -12.94 -31.45 -6.88
CA SER A 433 -13.19 -31.09 -5.48
C SER A 433 -13.73 -29.68 -5.30
N ARG A 434 -14.43 -29.45 -4.18
CA ARG A 434 -14.90 -28.14 -3.74
C ARG A 434 -13.76 -27.13 -3.59
N HIS A 435 -12.61 -27.56 -3.07
CA HIS A 435 -11.44 -26.68 -2.91
C HIS A 435 -10.94 -26.18 -4.26
N ILE A 436 -10.83 -27.07 -5.25
CA ILE A 436 -10.46 -26.72 -6.62
C ILE A 436 -11.52 -25.80 -7.23
N ALA A 437 -12.81 -26.09 -7.07
CA ALA A 437 -13.89 -25.24 -7.57
C ALA A 437 -13.83 -23.82 -7.00
N LYS A 438 -13.62 -23.69 -5.69
CA LYS A 438 -13.45 -22.38 -5.03
C LYS A 438 -12.22 -21.64 -5.58
N THR A 439 -11.06 -22.28 -5.57
CA THR A 439 -9.79 -21.65 -6.01
C THR A 439 -9.84 -21.27 -7.49
N PHE A 440 -10.44 -22.12 -8.32
CA PHE A 440 -10.64 -21.87 -9.75
C PHE A 440 -11.65 -20.75 -9.99
N PHE A 441 -12.82 -20.77 -9.34
CA PHE A 441 -13.87 -19.76 -9.52
C PHE A 441 -13.38 -18.36 -9.16
N TYR A 442 -12.71 -18.20 -8.02
CA TYR A 442 -12.07 -16.94 -7.68
C TYR A 442 -10.92 -16.61 -8.65
N GLY A 443 -10.12 -17.61 -9.03
CA GLY A 443 -9.10 -17.46 -10.06
C GLY A 443 -9.66 -16.88 -11.37
N LEU A 444 -10.81 -17.37 -11.82
CA LEU A 444 -11.51 -16.95 -13.02
C LEU A 444 -12.01 -15.50 -12.89
N ILE A 445 -12.68 -15.16 -11.78
CA ILE A 445 -13.20 -13.81 -11.51
C ILE A 445 -12.06 -12.77 -11.46
N PHE A 446 -10.89 -13.16 -10.94
CA PHE A 446 -9.71 -12.29 -10.93
C PHE A 446 -8.88 -12.36 -12.21
N GLY A 447 -9.41 -12.92 -13.30
CA GLY A 447 -8.77 -12.88 -14.62
C GLY A 447 -7.53 -13.78 -14.74
N SER A 448 -7.47 -14.90 -14.03
CA SER A 448 -6.34 -15.84 -14.13
C SER A 448 -6.19 -16.36 -15.56
N GLY A 449 -5.00 -16.24 -16.14
CA GLY A 449 -4.66 -16.79 -17.45
C GLY A 449 -4.72 -18.33 -17.47
N ASN A 450 -4.70 -18.93 -18.66
CA ASN A 450 -4.85 -20.38 -18.83
C ASN A 450 -3.76 -21.18 -18.11
N GLU A 451 -2.51 -20.69 -18.10
CA GLU A 451 -1.42 -21.31 -17.33
C GLU A 451 -1.71 -21.39 -15.83
N LYS A 452 -2.19 -20.28 -15.23
CA LYS A 452 -2.49 -20.24 -13.80
C LYS A 452 -3.69 -21.13 -13.48
N ALA A 453 -4.70 -21.14 -14.35
CA ALA A 453 -5.85 -22.02 -14.25
C ALA A 453 -5.45 -23.51 -14.32
N GLY A 454 -4.53 -23.88 -15.21
CA GLY A 454 -3.99 -25.24 -15.31
C GLY A 454 -3.25 -25.68 -14.05
N ARG A 455 -2.41 -24.80 -13.49
CA ARG A 455 -1.68 -25.11 -12.24
C ARG A 455 -2.60 -25.38 -11.04
N ILE A 456 -3.78 -24.76 -10.99
CA ILE A 456 -4.76 -25.01 -9.91
C ILE A 456 -5.17 -26.48 -9.85
N VAL A 457 -5.17 -27.17 -10.99
CA VAL A 457 -5.48 -28.61 -11.09
C VAL A 457 -4.24 -29.49 -11.30
N GLY A 458 -3.04 -28.94 -11.12
CA GLY A 458 -1.78 -29.65 -11.38
C GLY A 458 -1.51 -29.95 -12.86
N GLY A 459 -2.20 -29.28 -13.79
CA GLY A 459 -2.13 -29.52 -15.22
C GLY A 459 -1.43 -28.42 -16.02
N SER A 460 -1.57 -28.51 -17.34
CA SER A 460 -1.00 -27.61 -18.35
C SER A 460 -1.88 -26.39 -18.64
N ALA A 461 -1.39 -25.44 -19.43
CA ALA A 461 -2.19 -24.32 -19.92
C ALA A 461 -3.43 -24.78 -20.70
N GLU A 462 -3.34 -25.93 -21.38
CA GLU A 462 -4.44 -26.51 -22.15
C GLU A 462 -5.53 -27.06 -21.22
N ASP A 463 -5.16 -27.71 -20.12
CA ASP A 463 -6.10 -28.13 -19.09
C ASP A 463 -6.84 -26.93 -18.48
N GLY A 464 -6.11 -25.83 -18.26
CA GLY A 464 -6.69 -24.57 -17.81
C GLY A 464 -7.69 -23.97 -18.81
N ARG A 465 -7.42 -24.08 -20.11
CA ARG A 465 -8.34 -23.66 -21.18
C ARG A 465 -9.62 -24.50 -21.18
N ARG A 466 -9.47 -25.83 -21.13
CA ARG A 466 -10.59 -26.78 -21.07
C ARG A 466 -11.48 -26.53 -19.85
N LEU A 467 -10.87 -26.31 -18.68
CA LEU A 467 -11.60 -26.03 -17.44
C LEU A 467 -12.43 -24.75 -17.52
N LYS A 468 -11.88 -23.68 -18.11
CA LYS A 468 -12.63 -22.43 -18.31
C LYS A 468 -13.84 -22.65 -19.20
N GLU A 469 -13.66 -23.39 -20.30
CA GLU A 469 -14.76 -23.69 -21.21
C GLU A 469 -15.83 -24.53 -20.53
N ASN A 470 -15.46 -25.51 -19.69
CA ASN A 470 -16.42 -26.29 -18.92
C ASN A 470 -17.23 -25.41 -17.94
N VAL A 471 -16.58 -24.45 -17.27
CA VAL A 471 -17.28 -23.51 -16.39
C VAL A 471 -18.23 -22.60 -17.19
N PHE A 472 -17.82 -22.12 -18.36
CA PHE A 472 -18.69 -21.30 -19.22
C PHE A 472 -19.86 -22.09 -19.80
N ARG A 473 -19.72 -23.41 -20.01
CA ARG A 473 -20.86 -24.27 -20.36
C ARG A 473 -21.79 -24.52 -19.17
N GLY A 474 -21.23 -24.75 -17.98
CA GLY A 474 -22.01 -24.97 -16.76
C GLY A 474 -22.68 -23.71 -16.21
N ILE A 475 -22.18 -22.52 -16.57
CA ILE A 475 -22.72 -21.22 -16.17
C ILE A 475 -22.70 -20.25 -17.38
N PRO A 476 -23.60 -20.41 -18.36
CA PRO A 476 -23.62 -19.57 -19.57
C PRO A 476 -23.77 -18.07 -19.28
N ALA A 477 -24.61 -17.71 -18.30
CA ALA A 477 -24.80 -16.32 -17.86
C ALA A 477 -23.50 -15.64 -17.39
N LEU A 478 -22.52 -16.41 -16.88
CA LEU A 478 -21.20 -15.87 -16.54
C LEU A 478 -20.41 -15.48 -17.78
N ARG A 479 -20.45 -16.30 -18.83
CA ARG A 479 -19.81 -16.02 -20.13
C ARG A 479 -20.39 -14.75 -20.73
N GLU A 480 -21.71 -14.69 -20.84
CA GLU A 480 -22.44 -13.53 -21.37
C GLU A 480 -22.14 -12.26 -20.58
N CYS A 481 -22.10 -12.36 -19.24
CA CYS A 481 -21.75 -11.23 -18.39
C CYS A 481 -20.33 -10.71 -18.68
N ILE A 482 -19.34 -11.60 -18.77
CA ILE A 482 -17.95 -11.22 -19.08
C ILE A 482 -17.83 -10.61 -20.47
N GLU A 483 -18.47 -11.20 -21.48
CA GLU A 483 -18.43 -10.70 -22.86
C GLU A 483 -19.09 -9.33 -22.98
N ARG A 484 -20.26 -9.15 -22.37
CA ARG A 484 -20.95 -7.85 -22.30
C ARG A 484 -20.07 -6.78 -21.64
N LEU A 485 -19.53 -7.07 -20.46
CA LEU A 485 -18.67 -6.13 -19.73
C LEU A 485 -17.39 -5.80 -20.52
N THR A 486 -16.82 -6.79 -21.21
CA THR A 486 -15.63 -6.59 -22.06
C THR A 486 -15.95 -5.70 -23.25
N ASN A 487 -17.10 -5.91 -23.89
CA ASN A 487 -17.54 -5.09 -25.02
C ASN A 487 -17.86 -3.66 -24.58
N ASP A 488 -18.53 -3.48 -23.44
CA ASP A 488 -18.79 -2.15 -22.87
C ASP A 488 -17.51 -1.41 -22.53
N TRP A 489 -16.55 -2.08 -21.90
CA TRP A 489 -15.23 -1.52 -21.61
C TRP A 489 -14.47 -1.14 -22.89
N ARG A 490 -14.56 -1.96 -23.94
CA ARG A 490 -13.90 -1.69 -25.23
C ARG A 490 -14.44 -0.45 -25.94
N LYS A 491 -15.70 -0.06 -25.71
CA LYS A 491 -16.29 1.15 -26.32
C LYS A 491 -15.53 2.43 -25.94
N SER A 492 -14.94 2.47 -24.75
CA SER A 492 -14.15 3.61 -24.25
C SER A 492 -12.64 3.36 -24.22
N ALA A 493 -12.21 2.10 -24.38
CA ALA A 493 -10.80 1.74 -24.36
C ALA A 493 -10.04 2.24 -25.60
N ARG A 494 -8.73 2.46 -25.44
CA ARG A 494 -7.82 2.86 -26.51
C ARG A 494 -6.86 1.72 -26.84
N LYS A 495 -6.48 1.58 -28.11
CA LYS A 495 -5.43 0.64 -28.52
C LYS A 495 -4.06 1.21 -28.20
N TRP A 496 -3.16 0.38 -27.69
CA TRP A 496 -1.76 0.72 -27.46
C TRP A 496 -0.85 -0.46 -27.77
N TYR A 497 0.39 -0.17 -28.17
CA TYR A 497 1.37 -1.22 -28.45
C TYR A 497 2.08 -1.65 -27.16
N ASN A 498 1.79 -2.86 -26.69
CA ASN A 498 2.47 -3.43 -25.54
C ASN A 498 3.85 -3.97 -25.95
N LYS A 499 4.89 -3.16 -25.73
CA LYS A 499 6.30 -3.53 -26.02
C LYS A 499 6.74 -4.83 -25.34
N LYS A 500 6.17 -5.16 -24.16
CA LYS A 500 6.51 -6.39 -23.42
C LYS A 500 6.05 -7.65 -24.16
N TYR A 501 4.83 -7.61 -24.71
CA TYR A 501 4.23 -8.76 -25.39
C TYR A 501 4.27 -8.64 -26.92
N ARG A 502 4.89 -7.57 -27.44
CA ARG A 502 5.02 -7.25 -28.86
C ARG A 502 3.69 -7.32 -29.63
N ARG A 503 2.59 -6.90 -28.99
CA ARG A 503 1.25 -6.93 -29.58
C ARG A 503 0.44 -5.69 -29.22
N MET A 504 -0.54 -5.38 -30.07
CA MET A 504 -1.54 -4.37 -29.76
C MET A 504 -2.46 -4.89 -28.66
N GLU A 505 -2.68 -4.08 -27.63
CA GLU A 505 -3.61 -4.35 -26.55
C GLU A 505 -4.55 -3.16 -26.36
N TRP A 506 -5.70 -3.41 -25.75
CA TRP A 506 -6.61 -2.35 -25.31
C TRP A 506 -6.22 -1.89 -23.91
N LYS A 507 -6.41 -0.61 -23.61
CA LYS A 507 -6.14 -0.03 -22.28
C LYS A 507 -7.05 1.15 -22.00
N ASP A 508 -7.13 1.53 -20.72
CA ASP A 508 -7.75 2.77 -20.24
C ASP A 508 -9.25 2.90 -20.61
N GLY A 509 -9.93 1.78 -20.82
CA GLY A 509 -11.39 1.75 -20.92
C GLY A 509 -12.05 1.81 -19.53
N TYR A 510 -13.35 2.09 -19.53
CA TYR A 510 -14.20 2.12 -18.35
C TYR A 510 -15.57 1.53 -18.65
N ILE A 511 -16.25 1.05 -17.60
CA ILE A 511 -17.63 0.57 -17.66
C ILE A 511 -18.51 1.52 -16.85
N ARG A 512 -19.54 2.09 -17.49
CA ARG A 512 -20.49 3.01 -16.84
C ARG A 512 -21.22 2.28 -15.70
N GLY A 513 -21.31 2.90 -14.53
CA GLY A 513 -21.95 2.30 -13.33
C GLY A 513 -21.11 1.24 -12.60
N LEU A 514 -19.89 0.95 -13.06
CA LEU A 514 -18.91 0.07 -12.36
C LEU A 514 -17.57 0.78 -12.10
N MET A 515 -17.15 1.64 -13.04
CA MET A 515 -15.88 2.39 -12.97
C MET A 515 -16.08 3.91 -13.13
N ALA A 516 -17.31 4.35 -13.40
CA ALA A 516 -17.70 5.76 -13.48
C ALA A 516 -19.11 5.94 -12.91
N GLY A 517 -19.32 7.03 -12.15
CA GLY A 517 -20.50 7.33 -11.35
C GLY A 517 -21.78 7.53 -12.17
N HIS A 518 -22.47 6.45 -12.50
CA HIS A 518 -23.91 6.49 -12.77
C HIS A 518 -24.58 5.45 -11.87
N PHE A 519 -24.95 5.89 -10.67
CA PHE A 519 -26.07 5.29 -9.96
C PHE A 519 -27.31 5.98 -10.52
N GLY A 520 -27.96 5.32 -11.48
CA GLY A 520 -29.31 5.69 -11.93
C GLY A 520 -30.21 5.80 -10.71
#